data_AF-A0AAP8N6R9-F1
#
_entry.id   AF-A0AAP8N6R9-F1
#
_cell.length_a   1.000
_cell.length_b   1.000
_cell.length_c   1.000
_cell.angle_alpha   90.00
_cell.angle_beta   90.00
_cell.angle_gamma   90.00
#
_symmetry.space_group_name_H-M   'P 1'
#
loop_
_entity.id
_entity.type
_entity.pdbx_description
1 polymer ?
#
loop_
_entity_poly.entity_id
_entity_poly.type
_entity_poly.pdbx_seq_one_letter_code
_entity_poly.pdbx_strand_id
1 'polypeptide(L)'
;YHAASLDLNLLFLDKKMPFQIVSPEEALNYSYTEMDKMHIQNNRKRFLVGSAKDVANTLRAHDENFGINEAVIGTISHSHEARLQSYR
;
A
#
# COMPACT_ATOMS: atom_id res chain seq x y z
N TYR A 1 8.16 -7.04 3.95
CA TYR A 1 9.00 -6.03 4.62
C TYR A 1 8.49 -4.61 4.34
N HIS A 2 8.75 -4.03 3.17
CA HIS A 2 8.40 -2.63 2.87
C HIS A 2 6.92 -2.28 3.00
N ALA A 3 6.01 -3.21 2.70
CA ALA A 3 4.56 -3.02 2.86
C ALA A 3 4.14 -2.63 4.29
N ALA A 4 4.90 -3.04 5.32
CA ALA A 4 4.59 -2.73 6.71
C ALA A 4 4.51 -1.22 6.97
N SER A 5 5.35 -0.43 6.30
CA SER A 5 5.30 1.04 6.39
C SER A 5 3.93 1.56 5.96
N LEU A 6 3.45 1.15 4.78
CA LEU A 6 2.15 1.60 4.25
C LEU A 6 0.99 1.09 5.11
N ASP A 7 1.06 -0.14 5.62
CA ASP A 7 0.03 -0.69 6.51
C ASP A 7 -0.17 0.19 7.75
N LEU A 8 0.92 0.60 8.42
CA LEU A 8 0.84 1.46 9.59
C LEU A 8 0.32 2.86 9.24
N ASN A 9 0.74 3.41 8.09
CA ASN A 9 0.28 4.74 7.67
C ASN A 9 -1.22 4.76 7.37
N LEU A 10 -1.76 3.72 6.73
CA LEU A 10 -3.20 3.58 6.51
C LEU A 10 -3.96 3.37 7.83
N LEU A 11 -3.40 2.61 8.77
CA LEU A 11 -3.97 2.47 10.11
C LEU A 11 -4.03 3.83 10.85
N PHE A 12 -3.00 4.66 10.73
CA PHE A 12 -3.01 6.02 11.28
C PHE A 12 -4.11 6.88 10.67
N LEU A 13 -4.30 6.82 9.35
CA LEU A 13 -5.41 7.51 8.69
C LEU A 13 -6.78 7.06 9.22
N ASP A 14 -6.98 5.75 9.38
CA ASP A 14 -8.21 5.19 9.95
C ASP A 14 -8.45 5.70 11.38
N LYS A 15 -7.37 5.90 12.16
CA LYS A 15 -7.37 6.48 13.50
C LYS A 15 -7.44 8.01 13.54
N LYS A 16 -7.62 8.68 12.39
CA LYS A 16 -7.60 10.15 12.24
C LYS A 16 -6.29 10.79 12.71
N MET A 17 -5.20 10.04 12.66
CA MET A 17 -3.85 10.52 12.92
C MET A 17 -3.22 11.03 11.62
N PRO A 18 -2.23 11.94 11.69
CA PRO A 18 -1.54 12.43 10.51
C PRO A 18 -0.90 11.31 9.69
N PHE A 19 -0.95 11.45 8.37
CA PHE A 19 -0.17 10.60 7.49
C PHE A 19 1.32 10.87 7.72
N GLN A 20 2.05 9.81 8.06
CA GLN A 20 3.50 9.83 8.20
C GLN A 20 4.06 8.78 7.26
N ILE A 21 5.31 8.89 6.82
CA ILE A 21 5.98 7.81 6.09
C ILE A 21 6.99 7.23 7.06
N VAL A 22 6.57 6.25 7.85
CA VAL A 22 7.41 5.57 8.85
C VAL A 22 8.33 4.54 8.18
N SER A 23 9.45 4.22 8.81
CA SER A 23 10.31 3.13 8.34
C SER A 23 9.62 1.76 8.48
N PRO A 24 9.93 0.76 7.62
CA PRO A 24 9.44 -0.60 7.82
C PRO A 24 9.82 -1.18 9.19
N GLU A 25 11.01 -0.83 9.71
CA GLU A 25 11.51 -1.23 11.03
C GLU A 25 10.61 -0.71 12.15
N GLU A 26 10.27 0.59 12.15
CA GLU A 26 9.35 1.19 13.11
C GLU A 26 7.96 0.56 12.99
N ALA A 27 7.47 0.35 11.77
CA ALA A 27 6.18 -0.26 11.55
C ALA A 27 6.11 -1.70 12.06
N LEU A 28 7.16 -2.51 11.91
CA LEU A 28 7.19 -3.88 12.43
C LEU A 28 7.27 -3.94 13.96
N ASN A 29 7.87 -2.94 14.60
CA ASN A 29 8.00 -2.83 16.05
C ASN A 29 6.84 -2.10 16.73
N TYR A 30 5.86 -1.60 15.96
CA TYR A 30 4.70 -0.91 16.51
C TYR A 30 3.83 -1.87 17.33
N SER A 31 3.34 -1.41 18.47
CA SER A 31 2.49 -2.20 19.38
C SER A 31 1.05 -2.31 18.85
N TYR A 32 0.82 -3.20 17.90
CA TYR A 32 -0.51 -3.43 17.32
C TYR A 32 -1.45 -4.15 18.29
N THR A 33 -2.65 -3.62 18.43
CA THR A 33 -3.79 -4.36 19.00
C THR A 33 -4.35 -5.38 18.01
N GLU A 34 -5.18 -6.32 18.48
CA GLU A 34 -5.88 -7.24 17.57
C GLU A 34 -6.81 -6.51 16.60
N MET A 35 -7.48 -5.45 17.07
CA MET A 35 -8.28 -4.59 16.20
C MET A 35 -7.43 -3.95 15.11
N ASP A 36 -6.24 -3.44 15.44
CA ASP A 36 -5.34 -2.86 14.43
C ASP A 36 -4.98 -3.86 13.33
N LYS A 37 -4.69 -5.11 13.69
CA LYS A 37 -4.41 -6.17 12.72
C LYS A 37 -5.62 -6.41 11.82
N MET A 38 -6.84 -6.41 12.36
CA MET A 38 -8.07 -6.55 11.56
C MET A 38 -8.23 -5.38 10.57
N HIS A 39 -7.99 -4.14 11.01
CA HIS A 39 -8.02 -2.96 10.14
C HIS A 39 -6.99 -3.05 9.02
N ILE A 40 -5.75 -3.46 9.33
CA ILE A 40 -4.68 -3.68 8.34
C ILE A 40 -5.11 -4.73 7.31
N GLN A 41 -5.63 -5.88 7.74
CA GLN A 41 -6.11 -6.91 6.82
C GLN A 41 -7.24 -6.41 5.94
N ASN A 42 -8.14 -5.58 6.47
CA ASN A 42 -9.20 -4.99 5.67
C ASN A 42 -8.66 -3.99 4.64
N ASN A 43 -7.73 -3.13 5.02
CA ASN A 43 -7.10 -2.16 4.12
C ASN A 43 -6.36 -2.83 2.95
N ARG A 44 -5.70 -3.96 3.21
CA ARG A 44 -4.97 -4.71 2.18
C ARG A 44 -5.85 -5.25 1.05
N LYS A 45 -7.16 -5.41 1.27
CA LYS A 45 -8.12 -5.81 0.21
C LYS A 45 -8.23 -4.76 -0.90
N ARG A 46 -7.79 -3.52 -0.66
CA ARG A 46 -7.78 -2.43 -1.63
C ARG A 46 -6.60 -2.54 -2.61
N PHE A 47 -5.63 -3.39 -2.33
CA PHE A 47 -4.40 -3.48 -3.11
C PHE A 47 -4.52 -4.55 -4.20
N LEU A 48 -3.97 -4.22 -5.38
CA LEU A 48 -3.68 -5.20 -6.42
C LEU A 48 -2.31 -5.80 -6.15
N VAL A 49 -2.25 -7.11 -5.91
CA VAL A 49 -1.00 -7.82 -5.60
C VAL A 49 -0.83 -8.96 -6.61
N GLY A 50 0.33 -9.01 -7.25
CA GLY A 50 0.65 -10.01 -8.27
C GLY A 50 1.89 -9.62 -9.05
N SER A 51 2.13 -10.30 -10.18
CA SER A 51 3.15 -9.86 -11.14
C SER A 51 2.72 -8.56 -11.82
N ALA A 52 3.67 -7.85 -12.45
CA ALA A 52 3.35 -6.69 -13.27
C ALA A 52 2.30 -7.00 -14.36
N LYS A 53 2.33 -8.23 -14.91
CA LYS A 53 1.34 -8.70 -15.88
C LYS A 53 -0.05 -8.83 -15.26
N ASP A 54 -0.15 -9.40 -14.06
CA ASP A 54 -1.45 -9.59 -13.38
C ASP A 54 -2.08 -8.24 -13.05
N VAL A 55 -1.30 -7.31 -12.47
CA VAL A 55 -1.77 -5.97 -12.15
C VAL A 55 -2.19 -5.21 -13.41
N ALA A 56 -1.40 -5.28 -14.49
CA ALA A 56 -1.75 -4.65 -15.77
C ALA A 56 -3.04 -5.23 -16.36
N ASN A 57 -3.27 -6.54 -16.25
CA ASN A 57 -4.50 -7.15 -16.73
C ASN A 57 -5.72 -6.68 -15.93
N THR A 58 -5.61 -6.56 -14.61
CA THR A 58 -6.69 -6.01 -13.78
C THR A 58 -6.99 -4.55 -14.15
N LEU A 59 -5.96 -3.72 -14.36
CA LEU A 59 -6.15 -2.33 -14.77
C LEU A 59 -6.84 -2.24 -16.14
N ARG A 60 -6.49 -3.08 -17.11
CA ARG A 60 -7.18 -3.12 -18.41
C ARG A 60 -8.64 -3.58 -18.29
N ALA A 61 -8.91 -4.57 -17.45
CA ALA A 61 -10.28 -5.01 -17.18
C ALA A 61 -11.12 -3.89 -16.54
N HIS A 62 -10.52 -2.95 -15.82
CA HIS A 62 -11.24 -1.79 -15.29
C HIS A 62 -11.63 -0.77 -16.37
N ASP A 63 -10.88 -0.67 -17.46
CA ASP A 63 -11.30 0.15 -18.62
C ASP A 63 -12.59 -0.43 -19.22
N GLU A 64 -12.59 -1.72 -19.53
CA GLU A 64 -13.73 -2.42 -20.13
C GLU A 64 -14.99 -2.36 -19.24
N ASN A 65 -14.83 -2.49 -17.92
CA ASN A 65 -15.96 -2.58 -16.99
C ASN A 65 -16.40 -1.23 -16.42
N PHE A 66 -15.52 -0.24 -16.33
CA PHE A 66 -15.76 1.01 -15.60
C PHE A 66 -15.33 2.27 -16.36
N GLY A 67 -14.75 2.16 -17.55
CA GLY A 67 -14.27 3.30 -18.35
C GLY A 67 -13.05 4.01 -17.73
N ILE A 68 -12.26 3.32 -16.90
CA ILE A 68 -11.03 3.84 -16.32
C ILE A 68 -9.90 3.73 -17.35
N ASN A 69 -9.61 4.83 -18.02
CA ASN A 69 -8.66 4.90 -19.14
C ASN A 69 -7.24 5.35 -18.75
N GLU A 70 -7.04 5.80 -17.51
CA GLU A 70 -5.74 6.23 -17.00
C GLU A 70 -5.47 5.68 -15.59
N ALA A 71 -4.21 5.37 -15.30
CA ALA A 71 -3.74 4.95 -13.99
C ALA A 71 -2.45 5.70 -13.62
N VAL A 72 -2.38 6.19 -12.39
CA VAL A 72 -1.18 6.84 -11.84
C VAL A 72 -0.45 5.85 -10.96
N ILE A 73 0.83 5.60 -11.28
CA ILE A 73 1.68 4.69 -10.50
C ILE A 73 2.62 5.52 -9.62
N GLY A 74 2.27 5.64 -8.34
CA GLY A 74 3.11 6.29 -7.32
C GLY A 74 3.78 5.27 -6.40
N THR A 75 5.04 5.51 -6.04
CA THR A 75 5.72 4.78 -4.97
C THR A 75 5.75 5.61 -3.69
N ILE A 76 5.14 5.09 -2.63
CA ILE A 76 5.25 5.63 -1.28
C ILE A 76 6.17 4.71 -0.49
N SER A 77 7.38 5.17 -0.19
CA SER A 77 8.38 4.41 0.57
C SER A 77 9.23 5.36 1.42
N HIS A 78 9.64 4.89 2.59
CA HIS A 78 10.41 5.67 3.56
C HIS A 78 11.78 6.11 3.02
N SER A 79 12.58 5.17 2.50
CA SER A 79 13.94 5.46 2.07
C SER A 79 14.02 5.82 0.59
N HIS A 80 15.02 6.64 0.24
CA HIS A 80 15.32 6.96 -1.15
C HIS A 80 15.65 5.71 -1.97
N GLU A 81 16.45 4.79 -1.41
CA GLU A 81 16.83 3.54 -2.08
C GLU A 81 15.61 2.69 -2.45
N ALA A 82 14.65 2.55 -1.54
CA ALA A 82 13.42 1.80 -1.82
C ALA A 82 12.60 2.42 -2.97
N ARG A 83 12.61 3.76 -3.10
CA ARG A 83 11.95 4.46 -4.22
C ARG A 83 12.68 4.24 -5.55
N LEU A 84 14.01 4.09 -5.54
CA LEU A 84 14.77 3.80 -6.76
C LEU A 84 14.58 2.35 -7.25
N GLN A 85 14.40 1.41 -6.32
CA GLN A 85 14.26 -0.01 -6.66
C GLN A 85 12.81 -0.40 -7.01
N SER A 86 11.80 0.40 -6.67
CA SER A 86 10.38 0.01 -6.79
C SER A 86 9.85 -0.11 -8.22
N TYR A 87 10.55 0.45 -9.21
CA TYR A 87 10.16 0.44 -10.62
C TYR A 87 11.01 -0.49 -11.49
N ARG A 88 11.93 -1.25 -10.89
CA ARG A 88 12.76 -2.24 -11.58
C ARG A 88 12.05 -3.58 -11.65
#